data_AF-A0A536ZAX2-F1
#
_entry.id   AF-A0A536ZAX2-F1
#
_cell.length_a   1.000
_cell.length_b   1.000
_cell.length_c   1.000
_cell.angle_alpha   90.00
_cell.angle_beta   90.00
_cell.angle_gamma   90.00
#
_symmetry.space_group_name_H-M   'P 1'
#
loop_
_entity.id
_entity.type
_entity.pdbx_description
1 polymer ?
#
loop_
_entity_poly.entity_id
_entity_poly.type
_entity_poly.pdbx_seq_one_letter_code
_entity_poly.pdbx_strand_id
1 'polypeptide(L)'
;MNTRPTIAVTIGEPAGIGPDLCVRLAERAWPARLVLIGDIELLRDRARRLGAGVRFTPYSLGGSASATALEVAHFPVAAPVVAGRPDPANAKAVVATLDAALTGCTSGEFAAMVTAPVQKSVLNYAGIPFTGHTEFLAERTGTRRVVMMLVGGPLERMLRVALVTTHLPLSAVPAAITQPAIEELLLIVAADLTNKFGVAKPRIAVCGLNPHAGEGGLLGREEIDIIAPAIKAARAAGLDVVGPIPADTAFVPSLLAEFDCVVAMYHDQGLPVLKHASFGHGINITLGL
;
A
#
# COMPACT_ATOMS: atom_id res chain seq x y z
N MET A 1 6.47 -14.71 -25.10
CA MET A 1 6.79 -15.67 -24.02
C MET A 1 6.31 -15.02 -22.72
N ASN A 2 5.34 -15.60 -22.04
CA ASN A 2 4.76 -14.98 -20.84
C ASN A 2 5.71 -15.22 -19.66
N THR A 3 6.72 -14.36 -19.50
CA THR A 3 7.62 -14.42 -18.35
C THR A 3 6.82 -14.09 -17.09
N ARG A 4 6.76 -15.01 -16.14
CA ARG A 4 6.10 -14.76 -14.85
C ARG A 4 6.73 -13.52 -14.19
N PRO A 5 5.95 -12.58 -13.64
CA PRO A 5 6.52 -11.42 -12.97
C PRO A 5 7.33 -11.87 -11.76
N THR A 6 8.50 -11.25 -11.56
CA THR A 6 9.28 -11.42 -10.33
C THR A 6 8.83 -10.38 -9.31
N ILE A 7 8.42 -10.81 -8.12
CA ILE A 7 7.91 -9.95 -7.06
C ILE A 7 8.81 -10.08 -5.83
N ALA A 8 9.34 -8.95 -5.38
CA ALA A 8 10.07 -8.86 -4.13
C ALA A 8 9.10 -8.87 -2.94
N VAL A 9 9.41 -9.64 -1.90
CA VAL A 9 8.66 -9.65 -0.64
C VAL A 9 9.64 -9.38 0.50
N THR A 10 9.59 -8.20 1.11
CA THR A 10 10.44 -7.92 2.28
C THR A 10 9.86 -8.63 3.50
N ILE A 11 10.71 -9.31 4.28
CA ILE A 11 10.24 -10.10 5.43
C ILE A 11 9.83 -9.24 6.63
N GLY A 12 10.09 -7.92 6.59
CA GLY A 12 9.69 -6.97 7.62
C GLY A 12 10.55 -7.04 8.89
N GLU A 13 9.93 -6.77 10.04
CA GLU A 13 10.57 -6.86 11.36
C GLU A 13 10.92 -8.33 11.70
N PRO A 14 12.21 -8.68 11.87
CA PRO A 14 12.67 -10.06 12.15
C PRO A 14 12.00 -10.71 13.36
N ALA A 15 11.75 -9.93 14.42
CA ALA A 15 11.10 -10.44 15.62
C ALA A 15 9.57 -10.52 15.50
N GLY A 16 8.98 -9.92 14.47
CA GLY A 16 7.55 -9.86 14.23
C GLY A 16 7.00 -11.11 13.54
N ILE A 17 5.79 -10.98 13.02
CA ILE A 17 5.09 -12.06 12.28
C ILE A 17 5.42 -12.08 10.79
N GLY A 18 6.17 -11.10 10.27
CA GLY A 18 6.52 -11.03 8.85
C GLY A 18 7.23 -12.30 8.35
N PRO A 19 8.27 -12.80 9.04
CA PRO A 19 8.89 -14.08 8.72
C PRO A 19 7.91 -15.26 8.74
N ASP A 20 6.99 -15.30 9.71
CA ASP A 20 5.95 -16.33 9.81
C ASP A 20 5.01 -16.31 8.58
N LEU A 21 4.59 -15.13 8.14
CA LEU A 21 3.78 -14.95 6.94
C LEU A 21 4.53 -15.37 5.67
N CYS A 22 5.82 -15.07 5.57
CA CYS A 22 6.66 -15.53 4.46
C CYS A 22 6.82 -17.06 4.43
N VAL A 23 6.88 -17.72 5.58
CA VAL A 23 6.84 -19.19 5.66
C VAL A 23 5.51 -19.71 5.12
N ARG A 24 4.37 -19.14 5.53
CA ARG A 24 3.04 -19.51 5.00
C ARG A 24 2.90 -19.24 3.51
N LEU A 25 3.52 -18.17 3.01
CA LEU A 25 3.57 -17.84 1.59
C LEU A 25 4.29 -18.93 0.79
N ALA A 26 5.37 -19.50 1.36
CA ALA A 26 6.16 -20.57 0.75
C ALA A 26 5.46 -21.94 0.74
N GLU A 27 4.36 -22.11 1.47
CA GLU A 27 3.54 -23.34 1.46
C GLU A 27 2.63 -23.43 0.22
N ARG A 28 2.60 -22.38 -0.63
CA ARG A 28 1.71 -22.28 -1.78
C ARG A 28 2.49 -22.03 -3.07
N ALA A 29 1.93 -22.50 -4.18
CA ALA A 29 2.39 -22.12 -5.51
C ALA A 29 1.77 -20.79 -5.94
N TRP A 30 2.55 -19.98 -6.65
CA TRP A 30 2.14 -18.66 -7.10
C TRP A 30 2.29 -18.53 -8.63
N PRO A 31 1.39 -17.80 -9.31
CA PRO A 31 1.55 -17.44 -10.72
C PRO A 31 2.60 -16.33 -10.93
N ALA A 32 3.57 -16.20 -10.03
CA ALA A 32 4.66 -15.23 -10.03
C ALA A 32 5.93 -15.89 -9.45
N ARG A 33 7.10 -15.36 -9.78
CA ARG A 33 8.35 -15.71 -9.10
C ARG A 33 8.49 -14.83 -7.87
N LEU A 34 8.39 -15.39 -6.68
CA LEU A 34 8.53 -14.62 -5.45
C LEU A 34 9.97 -14.69 -4.95
N VAL A 35 10.54 -13.54 -4.61
CA VAL A 35 11.87 -13.42 -4.01
C VAL A 35 11.70 -12.79 -2.64
N LEU A 36 11.96 -13.56 -1.58
CA LEU A 36 11.97 -13.02 -0.23
C LEU A 36 13.25 -12.20 -0.02
N ILE A 37 13.15 -11.03 0.59
CA ILE A 37 14.31 -10.18 0.89
C ILE A 37 14.48 -10.11 2.41
N GLY A 38 15.54 -10.73 2.91
CA GLY A 38 15.81 -10.86 4.34
C GLY A 38 16.78 -12.00 4.69
N ASP A 39 16.80 -12.39 5.96
CA ASP A 39 17.73 -13.41 6.44
C ASP A 39 17.19 -14.83 6.17
N ILE A 40 17.95 -15.62 5.40
CA ILE A 40 17.59 -16.98 5.01
C ILE A 40 17.63 -17.95 6.21
N GLU A 41 18.57 -17.75 7.14
CA GLU A 41 18.70 -18.59 8.33
C GLU A 41 17.58 -18.29 9.32
N LEU A 42 17.17 -17.03 9.43
CA LEU A 42 15.96 -16.66 10.18
C LEU A 42 14.71 -17.34 9.64
N LEU A 43 14.51 -17.33 8.31
CA LEU A 43 13.36 -17.98 7.67
C LEU A 43 13.37 -19.50 7.88
N ARG A 44 14.55 -20.14 7.77
CA ARG A 44 14.73 -21.57 8.07
C ARG A 44 14.44 -21.90 9.52
N ASP A 45 14.92 -21.09 10.47
CA ASP A 45 14.61 -21.22 11.89
C ASP A 45 13.10 -21.06 12.14
N ARG A 46 12.48 -20.07 11.51
CA ARG A 46 11.04 -19.83 11.66
C ARG A 46 10.20 -20.97 11.09
N ALA A 47 10.55 -21.49 9.92
CA ALA A 47 9.89 -22.67 9.34
C ALA A 47 9.97 -23.89 10.25
N ARG A 48 11.13 -24.15 10.87
CA ARG A 48 11.29 -25.24 11.86
C ARG A 48 10.37 -25.05 13.06
N ARG A 49 10.31 -23.85 13.65
CA ARG A 49 9.43 -23.55 14.80
C ARG A 49 7.95 -23.69 14.46
N LEU A 50 7.56 -23.38 13.22
CA LEU A 50 6.19 -23.52 12.73
C LEU A 50 5.84 -24.93 12.24
N GLY A 51 6.81 -25.86 12.20
CA GLY A 51 6.62 -27.21 11.67
C GLY A 51 6.37 -27.24 10.14
N ALA A 52 6.80 -26.22 9.41
CA ALA A 52 6.56 -26.09 7.97
C ALA A 52 7.66 -26.80 7.16
N GLY A 53 7.26 -27.69 6.25
CA GLY A 53 8.16 -28.43 5.35
C GLY A 53 8.65 -27.62 4.14
N VAL A 54 8.80 -26.30 4.27
CA VAL A 54 9.21 -25.40 3.18
C VAL A 54 10.73 -25.33 3.06
N ARG A 55 11.21 -25.10 1.84
CA ARG A 55 12.64 -24.93 1.55
C ARG A 55 12.94 -23.53 1.07
N PHE A 56 14.06 -22.99 1.54
CA PHE A 56 14.57 -21.69 1.13
C PHE A 56 15.96 -21.85 0.49
N THR A 57 16.13 -21.26 -0.69
CA THR A 57 17.38 -21.24 -1.45
C THR A 57 17.84 -19.81 -1.69
N PRO A 58 19.15 -19.53 -1.79
CA PRO A 58 19.64 -18.21 -2.17
C PRO A 58 19.08 -17.79 -3.54
N TYR A 59 18.66 -16.53 -3.64
CA TYR A 59 18.29 -15.90 -4.90
C TYR A 59 19.55 -15.49 -5.67
N SER A 60 19.53 -15.69 -6.98
CA SER A 60 20.56 -15.21 -7.91
C SER A 60 19.91 -14.51 -9.10
N LEU A 61 20.37 -13.29 -9.39
CA LEU A 61 19.93 -12.52 -10.56
C LEU A 61 20.16 -13.33 -11.85
N GLY A 62 19.13 -13.39 -12.70
CA GLY A 62 19.17 -14.17 -13.96
C GLY A 62 19.07 -15.69 -13.80
N GLY A 63 19.02 -16.22 -12.57
CA GLY A 63 18.77 -17.63 -12.30
C GLY A 63 17.35 -18.06 -12.66
N SER A 64 17.14 -19.36 -12.85
CA SER A 64 15.79 -19.94 -13.01
C SER A 64 15.09 -20.06 -11.65
N ALA A 65 13.79 -19.79 -11.63
CA ALA A 65 12.99 -19.94 -10.42
C ALA A 65 13.00 -21.41 -9.96
N SER A 66 13.19 -21.63 -8.66
CA SER A 66 13.09 -22.98 -8.09
C SER A 66 11.65 -23.48 -8.13
N ALA A 67 11.45 -24.72 -8.57
CA ALA A 67 10.13 -25.35 -8.61
C ALA A 67 9.65 -25.83 -7.22
N THR A 68 10.54 -25.89 -6.23
CA THR A 68 10.30 -26.60 -4.96
C THR A 68 10.83 -25.87 -3.72
N ALA A 69 11.34 -24.65 -3.91
CA ALA A 69 11.86 -23.79 -2.84
C ALA A 69 11.54 -22.34 -3.18
N LEU A 70 11.37 -21.51 -2.15
CA LEU A 70 11.27 -20.07 -2.33
C LEU A 70 12.66 -19.44 -2.27
N GLU A 71 12.92 -18.51 -3.19
CA GLU A 71 14.22 -17.86 -3.28
C GLU A 71 14.33 -16.72 -2.26
N VAL A 72 15.51 -16.56 -1.68
CA VAL A 72 15.79 -15.54 -0.66
C VAL A 72 17.02 -14.72 -1.07
N ALA A 73 16.83 -13.44 -1.33
CA ALA A 73 17.91 -12.48 -1.36
C ALA A 73 18.40 -12.27 0.08
N HIS A 74 19.58 -12.79 0.39
CA HIS A 74 20.05 -12.90 1.76
C HIS A 74 20.58 -11.57 2.30
N PHE A 75 19.91 -11.05 3.32
CA PHE A 75 20.34 -9.90 4.13
C PHE A 75 20.39 -10.34 5.60
N PRO A 76 21.57 -10.65 6.15
CA PRO A 76 21.68 -11.20 7.49
C PRO A 76 21.28 -10.20 8.57
N VAL A 77 20.64 -10.70 9.63
CA VAL A 77 20.41 -9.92 10.86
C VAL A 77 21.74 -9.71 11.60
N ALA A 78 21.87 -8.60 12.34
CA ALA A 78 23.10 -8.25 13.04
C ALA A 78 23.17 -8.84 14.47
N ALA A 79 22.03 -9.22 15.03
CA ALA A 79 21.89 -9.78 16.37
C ALA A 79 20.88 -10.95 16.39
N PRO A 80 21.01 -11.90 17.33
CA PRO A 80 20.07 -13.01 17.48
C PRO A 80 18.62 -12.54 17.59
N VAL A 81 17.73 -13.17 16.84
CA VAL A 81 16.31 -12.79 16.78
C VAL A 81 15.48 -13.63 17.74
N VAL A 82 14.75 -12.97 18.64
CA VAL A 82 13.76 -13.60 19.52
C VAL A 82 12.37 -13.14 19.10
N ALA A 83 11.50 -14.10 18.74
CA ALA A 83 10.12 -13.81 18.36
C ALA A 83 9.39 -13.01 19.45
N GLY A 84 8.70 -11.94 19.05
CA GLY A 84 7.99 -11.03 19.95
C GLY A 84 8.89 -10.03 20.69
N ARG A 85 10.21 -10.03 20.44
CA ARG A 85 11.17 -9.10 21.07
C ARG A 85 12.05 -8.42 20.01
N PRO A 86 11.55 -7.32 19.40
CA PRO A 86 12.34 -6.54 18.45
C PRO A 86 13.63 -5.99 19.08
N ASP A 87 14.70 -5.95 18.30
CA ASP A 87 16.03 -5.50 18.73
C ASP A 87 16.55 -4.38 17.80
N PRO A 88 16.83 -3.16 18.31
CA PRO A 88 17.40 -2.07 17.53
C PRO A 88 18.69 -2.42 16.77
N ALA A 89 19.46 -3.41 17.24
CA ALA A 89 20.66 -3.89 16.53
C ALA A 89 20.34 -4.39 15.11
N ASN A 90 19.12 -4.89 14.89
CA ASN A 90 18.66 -5.42 13.60
C ASN A 90 18.04 -4.35 12.67
N ALA A 91 17.90 -3.10 13.13
CA ALA A 91 17.24 -2.04 12.37
C ALA A 91 17.89 -1.76 11.01
N LYS A 92 19.23 -1.79 10.94
CA LYS A 92 19.96 -1.60 9.68
C LYS A 92 19.66 -2.71 8.67
N ALA A 93 19.52 -3.95 9.12
CA ALA A 93 19.17 -5.07 8.26
C ALA A 93 17.76 -4.88 7.67
N VAL A 94 16.78 -4.46 8.49
CA VAL A 94 15.42 -4.16 8.04
C VAL A 94 15.42 -3.10 6.94
N VAL A 95 16.12 -1.99 7.17
CA VAL A 95 16.22 -0.90 6.19
C VAL A 95 16.91 -1.36 4.91
N ALA A 96 17.99 -2.13 5.02
CA ALA A 96 18.68 -2.69 3.86
C ALA A 96 17.76 -3.59 3.00
N THR A 97 16.84 -4.34 3.61
CA THR A 97 15.86 -5.13 2.83
C THR A 97 14.91 -4.23 2.02
N LEU A 98 14.45 -3.11 2.60
CA LEU A 98 13.59 -2.16 1.90
C LEU A 98 14.33 -1.45 0.77
N ASP A 99 15.58 -1.04 1.01
CA ASP A 99 16.45 -0.44 0.00
C ASP A 99 16.72 -1.38 -1.18
N ALA A 100 16.99 -2.65 -0.89
CA ALA A 100 17.22 -3.67 -1.92
C ALA A 100 15.95 -3.96 -2.73
N ALA A 101 14.79 -4.07 -2.07
CA ALA A 101 13.51 -4.25 -2.75
C ALA A 101 13.19 -3.08 -3.68
N LEU A 102 13.37 -1.85 -3.19
CA LEU A 102 13.14 -0.64 -3.96
C LEU A 102 14.09 -0.56 -5.15
N THR A 103 15.39 -0.80 -4.92
CA THR A 103 16.42 -0.80 -5.97
C THR A 103 16.09 -1.82 -7.06
N GLY A 104 15.65 -3.02 -6.69
CA GLY A 104 15.23 -4.03 -7.67
C GLY A 104 13.97 -3.62 -8.44
N CYS A 105 13.03 -2.91 -7.82
CA CYS A 105 11.89 -2.35 -8.55
C CYS A 105 12.29 -1.25 -9.52
N THR A 106 13.13 -0.30 -9.11
CA THR A 106 13.54 0.83 -9.96
C THR A 106 14.49 0.42 -11.09
N SER A 107 15.25 -0.67 -10.92
CA SER A 107 16.12 -1.23 -11.96
C SER A 107 15.38 -2.13 -12.96
N GLY A 108 14.12 -2.49 -12.68
CA GLY A 108 13.33 -3.45 -13.47
C GLY A 108 13.64 -4.92 -13.17
N GLU A 109 14.46 -5.21 -12.15
CA GLU A 109 14.68 -6.58 -11.67
C GLU A 109 13.42 -7.20 -11.06
N PHE A 110 12.66 -6.40 -10.30
CA PHE A 110 11.38 -6.78 -9.71
C PHE A 110 10.24 -5.99 -10.32
N ALA A 111 9.20 -6.68 -10.76
CA ALA A 111 7.99 -6.06 -11.29
C ALA A 111 7.16 -5.35 -10.22
N ALA A 112 7.29 -5.77 -8.96
CA ALA A 112 6.62 -5.18 -7.80
C ALA A 112 7.34 -5.54 -6.50
N MET A 113 7.06 -4.77 -5.45
CA MET A 113 7.42 -5.12 -4.08
C MET A 113 6.19 -5.22 -3.18
N VAL A 114 6.22 -6.19 -2.26
CA VAL A 114 5.23 -6.39 -1.20
C VAL A 114 5.96 -6.34 0.14
N THR A 115 5.44 -5.58 1.09
CA THR A 115 6.12 -5.37 2.38
C THR A 115 5.37 -6.04 3.52
N ALA A 116 6.08 -6.89 4.27
CA ALA A 116 5.60 -7.35 5.56
C ALA A 116 5.73 -6.23 6.64
N PRO A 117 5.03 -6.33 7.78
CA PRO A 117 5.06 -5.30 8.81
C PRO A 117 6.46 -5.02 9.37
N VAL A 118 6.75 -3.74 9.63
CA VAL A 118 7.98 -3.28 10.33
C VAL A 118 7.63 -2.55 11.61
N GLN A 119 8.52 -2.57 12.60
CA GLN A 119 8.32 -1.89 13.87
C GLN A 119 8.98 -0.50 13.87
N LYS A 120 8.20 0.54 13.57
CA LYS A 120 8.68 1.93 13.45
C LYS A 120 9.47 2.39 14.68
N SER A 121 9.01 2.08 15.89
CA SER A 121 9.66 2.52 17.12
C SER A 121 11.10 2.00 17.25
N VAL A 122 11.34 0.74 16.84
CA VAL A 122 12.65 0.08 16.93
C VAL A 122 13.64 0.71 15.96
N LEU A 123 13.19 1.05 14.75
CA LEU A 123 14.00 1.78 13.78
C LEU A 123 14.43 3.15 14.31
N ASN A 124 13.49 3.89 14.91
CA ASN A 124 13.79 5.20 15.50
C ASN A 124 14.72 5.09 16.73
N TYR A 125 14.56 4.07 17.58
CA TYR A 125 15.48 3.82 18.70
C TYR A 125 16.90 3.47 18.25
N ALA A 126 17.06 2.86 17.07
CA ALA A 126 18.35 2.63 16.44
C ALA A 126 18.96 3.89 15.79
N GLY A 127 18.32 5.05 15.95
CA GLY A 127 18.76 6.31 15.34
C GLY A 127 18.47 6.42 13.85
N ILE A 128 17.54 5.62 13.32
CA ILE A 128 17.12 5.67 11.92
C ILE A 128 15.74 6.32 11.84
N PRO A 129 15.63 7.58 11.37
CA PRO A 129 14.34 8.24 11.20
C PRO A 129 13.45 7.41 10.26
N PHE A 130 12.31 6.97 10.79
CA PHE A 130 11.36 6.17 10.01
C PHE A 130 9.93 6.47 10.42
N THR A 131 9.17 7.08 9.53
CA THR A 131 7.76 7.44 9.73
C THR A 131 6.82 6.34 9.23
N GLY A 132 7.17 5.65 8.15
CA GLY A 132 6.38 4.59 7.53
C GLY A 132 6.98 4.11 6.22
N HIS A 133 6.48 2.99 5.71
CA HIS A 133 6.91 2.46 4.40
C HIS A 133 6.67 3.46 3.28
N THR A 134 5.49 4.08 3.24
CA THR A 134 5.07 4.99 2.19
C THR A 134 6.01 6.21 2.10
N GLU A 135 6.30 6.84 3.24
CA GLU A 135 7.21 7.99 3.31
C GLU A 135 8.66 7.60 3.01
N PHE A 136 9.12 6.46 3.55
CA PHE A 136 10.46 5.94 3.32
C PHE A 136 10.74 5.69 1.83
N LEU A 137 9.76 5.11 1.13
CA LEU A 137 9.87 4.81 -0.30
C LEU A 137 9.80 6.10 -1.13
N ALA A 138 8.86 7.00 -0.82
CA ALA A 138 8.69 8.26 -1.54
C ALA A 138 9.95 9.15 -1.47
N GLU A 139 10.60 9.23 -0.31
CA GLU A 139 11.85 9.97 -0.14
C GLU A 139 12.95 9.45 -1.06
N ARG A 140 13.10 8.12 -1.14
CA ARG A 140 14.16 7.46 -1.93
C ARG A 140 13.92 7.48 -3.43
N THR A 141 12.66 7.51 -3.87
CA THR A 141 12.31 7.65 -5.27
C THR A 141 12.26 9.12 -5.71
N GLY A 142 12.42 10.07 -4.79
CA GLY A 142 12.19 11.50 -5.08
C GLY A 142 10.73 11.78 -5.47
N THR A 143 9.80 10.90 -5.08
CA THR A 143 8.38 11.04 -5.39
C THR A 143 7.79 12.15 -4.53
N ARG A 144 7.38 13.25 -5.17
CA ARG A 144 6.85 14.44 -4.48
C ARG A 144 5.57 14.14 -3.69
N ARG A 145 4.69 13.29 -4.22
CA ARG A 145 3.40 12.95 -3.61
C ARG A 145 3.06 11.51 -3.89
N VAL A 146 2.62 10.84 -2.84
CA VAL A 146 2.05 9.50 -2.88
C VAL A 146 0.61 9.56 -2.37
N VAL A 147 -0.21 8.62 -2.84
CA VAL A 147 -1.60 8.49 -2.42
C VAL A 147 -1.79 7.11 -1.80
N MET A 148 -2.27 7.08 -0.57
CA MET A 148 -2.64 5.83 0.10
C MET A 148 -3.99 5.36 -0.43
N MET A 149 -4.04 4.14 -0.92
CA MET A 149 -5.27 3.48 -1.33
C MET A 149 -5.41 2.14 -0.62
N LEU A 150 -6.54 1.92 0.03
CA LEU A 150 -6.91 0.58 0.48
C LEU A 150 -7.77 -0.10 -0.57
N VAL A 151 -7.57 -1.40 -0.73
CA VAL A 151 -8.36 -2.25 -1.62
C VAL A 151 -8.84 -3.47 -0.85
N GLY A 152 -10.09 -3.88 -1.03
CA GLY A 152 -10.62 -5.10 -0.43
C GLY A 152 -12.05 -5.42 -0.85
N GLY A 153 -12.56 -6.55 -0.39
CA GLY A 153 -13.87 -7.08 -0.82
C GLY A 153 -13.71 -8.30 -1.75
N PRO A 154 -14.82 -8.85 -2.27
CA PRO A 154 -14.80 -10.00 -3.18
C PRO A 154 -13.95 -9.72 -4.43
N LEU A 155 -13.29 -10.76 -4.97
CA LEU A 155 -12.41 -10.61 -6.14
C LEU A 155 -13.15 -10.08 -7.37
N GLU A 156 -14.43 -10.44 -7.50
CA GLU A 156 -15.28 -9.99 -8.61
C GLU A 156 -15.60 -8.49 -8.53
N ARG A 157 -15.49 -7.90 -7.32
CA ARG A 157 -15.85 -6.52 -7.06
C ARG A 157 -15.07 -5.95 -5.88
N MET A 158 -13.79 -5.70 -6.13
CA MET A 158 -12.92 -5.04 -5.15
C MET A 158 -13.32 -3.58 -4.97
N LEU A 159 -13.61 -3.20 -3.73
CA LEU A 159 -13.74 -1.82 -3.32
C LEU A 159 -12.33 -1.20 -3.21
N ARG A 160 -12.13 -0.06 -3.87
CA ARG A 160 -10.90 0.75 -3.79
C ARG A 160 -11.22 2.10 -3.17
N VAL A 161 -10.51 2.46 -2.12
CA VAL A 161 -10.69 3.72 -1.41
C VAL A 161 -9.35 4.44 -1.29
N ALA A 162 -9.21 5.55 -2.00
CA ALA A 162 -8.08 6.47 -1.90
C ALA A 162 -8.38 7.58 -0.88
N LEU A 163 -7.34 8.08 -0.21
CA LEU A 163 -7.48 9.05 0.88
C LEU A 163 -6.78 10.37 0.55
N VAL A 164 -7.49 11.50 0.65
CA VAL A 164 -6.89 12.85 0.53
C VAL A 164 -5.96 13.14 1.71
N THR A 165 -6.39 12.76 2.91
CA THR A 165 -5.61 12.84 4.14
C THR A 165 -5.54 11.47 4.83
N THR A 166 -4.39 11.16 5.43
CA THR A 166 -4.14 9.87 6.08
C THR A 166 -4.16 10.01 7.61
N HIS A 167 -3.02 9.89 8.28
CA HIS A 167 -2.92 9.87 9.74
C HIS A 167 -2.82 11.29 10.32
N LEU A 168 -3.93 12.03 10.30
CA LEU A 168 -4.07 13.35 10.92
C LEU A 168 -5.07 13.33 12.08
N PRO A 169 -4.89 14.16 13.12
CA PRO A 169 -5.98 14.47 14.04
C PRO A 169 -7.19 15.03 13.27
N LEU A 170 -8.40 14.62 13.64
CA LEU A 170 -9.61 15.02 12.93
C LEU A 170 -9.76 16.56 12.83
N SER A 171 -9.35 17.30 13.86
CA SER A 171 -9.38 18.77 13.88
C SER A 171 -8.45 19.43 12.84
N ALA A 172 -7.45 18.70 12.34
CA ALA A 172 -6.52 19.19 11.32
C ALA A 172 -6.98 18.86 9.89
N VAL A 173 -8.00 18.01 9.72
CA VAL A 173 -8.46 17.56 8.40
C VAL A 173 -8.94 18.73 7.55
N PRO A 174 -9.87 19.62 7.99
CA PRO A 174 -10.40 20.67 7.10
C PRO A 174 -9.33 21.58 6.52
N ALA A 175 -8.34 21.98 7.35
CA ALA A 175 -7.23 22.82 6.91
C ALA A 175 -6.25 22.13 5.94
N ALA A 176 -6.19 20.79 5.97
CA ALA A 176 -5.34 20.01 5.06
C ALA A 176 -6.00 19.76 3.70
N ILE A 177 -7.32 19.93 3.59
CA ILE A 177 -8.04 19.80 2.32
C ILE A 177 -7.83 21.09 1.52
N THR A 178 -7.05 20.99 0.45
CA THR A 178 -6.79 22.11 -0.46
C THR A 178 -7.05 21.67 -1.90
N GLN A 179 -7.43 22.62 -2.75
CA GLN A 179 -7.72 22.34 -4.16
C GLN A 179 -6.51 21.68 -4.86
N PRO A 180 -5.27 22.21 -4.74
CA PRO A 180 -4.09 21.57 -5.33
C PRO A 180 -3.85 20.13 -4.85
N ALA A 181 -4.11 19.85 -3.56
CA ALA A 181 -3.92 18.51 -3.02
C ALA A 181 -4.92 17.49 -3.61
N ILE A 182 -6.17 17.90 -3.85
CA ILE A 182 -7.19 17.06 -4.47
C ILE A 182 -6.89 16.85 -5.95
N GLU A 183 -6.53 17.91 -6.67
CA GLU A 183 -6.18 17.83 -8.10
C GLU A 183 -5.01 16.87 -8.34
N GLU A 184 -3.93 17.03 -7.58
CA GLU A 184 -2.76 16.14 -7.66
C GLU A 184 -3.13 14.68 -7.33
N LEU A 185 -3.93 14.48 -6.29
CA LEU A 185 -4.40 13.13 -5.92
C LEU A 185 -5.21 12.49 -7.04
N LEU A 186 -6.14 13.23 -7.65
CA LEU A 186 -7.00 12.70 -8.72
C LEU A 186 -6.17 12.30 -9.95
N LEU A 187 -5.15 13.08 -10.30
CA LEU A 187 -4.20 12.74 -11.36
C LEU A 187 -3.45 11.44 -11.04
N ILE A 188 -2.92 11.29 -9.82
CA ILE A 188 -2.20 10.08 -9.39
C ILE A 188 -3.13 8.86 -9.41
N VAL A 189 -4.34 8.99 -8.84
CA VAL A 189 -5.32 7.90 -8.78
C VAL A 189 -5.73 7.46 -10.19
N ALA A 190 -6.07 8.40 -11.08
CA ALA A 190 -6.45 8.06 -12.45
C ALA A 190 -5.30 7.41 -13.23
N ALA A 191 -4.08 7.94 -13.11
CA ALA A 191 -2.89 7.38 -13.75
C ALA A 191 -2.61 5.95 -13.28
N ASP A 192 -2.63 5.71 -11.96
CA ASP A 192 -2.34 4.38 -11.43
C ASP A 192 -3.49 3.39 -11.63
N LEU A 193 -4.75 3.81 -11.60
CA LEU A 193 -5.87 2.94 -12.01
C LEU A 193 -5.71 2.46 -13.46
N THR A 194 -5.21 3.34 -14.33
CA THR A 194 -4.91 2.97 -15.71
C THR A 194 -3.70 2.04 -15.79
N ASN A 195 -2.56 2.46 -15.24
CA ASN A 195 -1.27 1.82 -15.47
C ASN A 195 -1.03 0.58 -14.60
N LYS A 196 -1.55 0.56 -13.37
CA LYS A 196 -1.33 -0.51 -12.38
C LYS A 196 -2.54 -1.44 -12.23
N PHE A 197 -3.76 -0.95 -12.49
CA PHE A 197 -4.98 -1.76 -12.40
C PHE A 197 -5.60 -2.12 -13.75
N GLY A 198 -5.08 -1.58 -14.85
CA GLY A 198 -5.57 -1.89 -16.21
C GLY A 198 -6.97 -1.33 -16.51
N VAL A 199 -7.43 -0.34 -15.75
CA VAL A 199 -8.73 0.31 -15.96
C VAL A 199 -8.58 1.36 -17.06
N ALA A 200 -9.04 1.04 -18.28
CA ALA A 200 -8.79 1.89 -19.46
C ALA A 200 -9.39 3.31 -19.36
N LYS A 201 -10.53 3.46 -18.65
CA LYS A 201 -11.20 4.75 -18.42
C LYS A 201 -11.68 4.80 -16.96
N PRO A 202 -10.80 5.16 -16.00
CA PRO A 202 -11.16 5.13 -14.59
C PRO A 202 -12.28 6.12 -14.27
N ARG A 203 -13.35 5.64 -13.64
CA ARG A 203 -14.42 6.48 -13.11
C ARG A 203 -14.30 6.60 -11.60
N ILE A 204 -14.08 7.83 -11.12
CA ILE A 204 -13.70 8.10 -9.72
C ILE A 204 -14.82 8.88 -9.02
N ALA A 205 -15.32 8.37 -7.91
CA ALA A 205 -16.20 9.12 -7.02
C ALA A 205 -15.39 9.93 -6.00
N VAL A 206 -15.81 11.15 -5.71
CA VAL A 206 -15.17 12.01 -4.71
C VAL A 206 -16.21 12.36 -3.64
N CYS A 207 -15.93 11.99 -2.40
CA CYS A 207 -16.78 12.35 -1.27
C CYS A 207 -16.69 13.86 -0.96
N GLY A 208 -17.75 14.44 -0.39
CA GLY A 208 -17.63 15.70 0.34
C GLY A 208 -16.78 15.53 1.61
N LEU A 209 -16.26 16.62 2.15
CA LEU A 209 -15.65 16.64 3.49
C LEU A 209 -16.74 16.61 4.56
N ASN A 210 -17.75 17.46 4.38
CA ASN A 210 -18.83 17.66 5.32
C ASN A 210 -19.96 16.63 5.12
N PRO A 211 -20.76 16.36 6.17
CA PRO A 211 -22.01 15.62 6.02
C PRO A 211 -22.87 16.24 4.90
N HIS A 212 -23.54 15.38 4.14
CA HIS A 212 -24.36 15.78 2.99
C HIS A 212 -23.60 16.61 1.93
N ALA A 213 -22.27 16.48 1.89
CA ALA A 213 -21.42 17.30 1.03
C ALA A 213 -21.70 18.81 1.18
N GLY A 214 -21.86 19.26 2.43
CA GLY A 214 -22.02 20.67 2.80
C GLY A 214 -23.43 21.22 2.64
N GLU A 215 -24.40 20.46 2.10
CA GLU A 215 -25.81 20.86 1.96
C GLU A 215 -25.96 22.27 1.36
N GLY A 216 -25.36 22.49 0.18
CA GLY A 216 -25.41 23.79 -0.51
C GLY A 216 -24.71 24.94 0.23
N GLY A 217 -23.84 24.64 1.20
CA GLY A 217 -23.12 25.62 2.02
C GLY A 217 -23.65 25.77 3.44
N LEU A 218 -24.74 25.08 3.79
CA LEU A 218 -25.35 25.15 5.12
C LEU A 218 -24.55 24.36 6.18
N LEU A 219 -23.86 23.29 5.77
CA LEU A 219 -23.10 22.41 6.64
C LEU A 219 -21.58 22.50 6.38
N GLY A 220 -21.09 23.69 6.03
CA GLY A 220 -19.70 23.91 5.64
C GLY A 220 -19.59 24.29 4.17
N ARG A 221 -18.44 24.86 3.79
CA ARG A 221 -18.24 25.49 2.47
C ARG A 221 -17.10 24.89 1.67
N GLU A 222 -16.34 23.98 2.25
CA GLU A 222 -15.19 23.34 1.62
C GLU A 222 -15.56 22.66 0.30
N GLU A 223 -16.79 22.14 0.18
CA GLU A 223 -17.30 21.62 -1.09
C GLU A 223 -17.40 22.67 -2.18
N ILE A 224 -17.90 23.86 -1.86
CA ILE A 224 -18.11 24.96 -2.81
C ILE A 224 -16.78 25.62 -3.15
N ASP A 225 -15.99 25.91 -2.11
CA ASP A 225 -14.83 26.79 -2.21
C ASP A 225 -13.55 26.01 -2.61
N ILE A 226 -13.51 24.67 -2.41
CA ILE A 226 -12.30 23.85 -2.61
C ILE A 226 -12.55 22.58 -3.45
N ILE A 227 -13.49 21.71 -3.05
CA ILE A 227 -13.62 20.37 -3.63
C ILE A 227 -14.27 20.40 -5.02
N ALA A 228 -15.39 21.11 -5.21
CA ALA A 228 -16.04 21.23 -6.50
C ALA A 228 -15.15 21.93 -7.56
N PRO A 229 -14.39 22.99 -7.22
CA PRO A 229 -13.35 23.53 -8.10
C PRO A 229 -12.31 22.50 -8.53
N ALA A 230 -11.78 21.70 -7.59
CA ALA A 230 -10.81 20.64 -7.91
C ALA A 230 -11.39 19.57 -8.85
N ILE A 231 -12.62 19.13 -8.60
CA ILE A 231 -13.32 18.16 -9.47
C ILE A 231 -13.56 18.76 -10.86
N LYS A 232 -13.94 20.04 -10.95
CA LYS A 232 -14.09 20.75 -12.23
C LYS A 232 -12.78 20.80 -13.00
N ALA A 233 -11.66 21.10 -12.33
CA ALA A 233 -10.33 21.12 -12.93
C ALA A 233 -9.92 19.72 -13.42
N ALA A 234 -10.13 18.68 -12.62
CA ALA A 234 -9.86 17.29 -13.01
C ALA A 234 -10.68 16.85 -14.24
N ARG A 235 -11.96 17.22 -14.31
CA ARG A 235 -12.81 16.98 -15.48
C ARG A 235 -12.31 17.73 -16.72
N ALA A 236 -11.89 18.99 -16.55
CA ALA A 236 -11.30 19.77 -17.64
C ALA A 236 -9.98 19.15 -18.15
N ALA A 237 -9.24 18.45 -17.30
CA ALA A 237 -8.07 17.65 -17.66
C ALA A 237 -8.43 16.27 -18.27
N GLY A 238 -9.72 15.97 -18.48
CA GLY A 238 -10.19 14.76 -19.16
C GLY A 238 -10.46 13.56 -18.23
N LEU A 239 -10.42 13.74 -16.91
CA LEU A 239 -10.73 12.67 -15.96
C LEU A 239 -12.25 12.50 -15.79
N ASP A 240 -12.71 11.24 -15.70
CA ASP A 240 -14.09 10.91 -15.35
C ASP A 240 -14.27 10.88 -13.84
N VAL A 241 -14.57 12.05 -13.27
CA VAL A 241 -14.72 12.25 -11.83
C VAL A 241 -16.15 12.66 -11.50
N VAL A 242 -16.75 12.09 -10.46
CA VAL A 242 -18.11 12.42 -9.98
C VAL A 242 -18.07 12.86 -8.52
N GLY A 243 -18.66 14.02 -8.22
CA GLY A 243 -18.80 14.54 -6.87
C GLY A 243 -18.87 16.08 -6.80
N PRO A 244 -18.78 16.66 -5.59
CA PRO A 244 -18.70 15.94 -4.31
C PRO A 244 -20.01 15.21 -3.99
N ILE A 245 -19.92 13.98 -3.49
CA ILE A 245 -21.07 13.14 -3.09
C ILE A 245 -21.07 13.00 -1.56
N PRO A 246 -22.23 13.02 -0.88
CA PRO A 246 -22.30 12.61 0.53
C PRO A 246 -21.67 11.24 0.73
N ALA A 247 -20.80 11.06 1.72
CA ALA A 247 -20.04 9.82 1.88
C ALA A 247 -20.95 8.60 2.12
N ASP A 248 -21.99 8.77 2.94
CA ASP A 248 -23.01 7.76 3.20
C ASP A 248 -23.80 7.34 1.95
N THR A 249 -23.92 8.24 0.96
CA THR A 249 -24.50 7.95 -0.35
C THR A 249 -23.48 7.29 -1.27
N ALA A 250 -22.24 7.80 -1.32
CA ALA A 250 -21.15 7.28 -2.15
C ALA A 250 -20.86 5.79 -1.88
N PHE A 251 -21.04 5.35 -0.63
CA PHE A 251 -20.83 3.96 -0.20
C PHE A 251 -22.08 3.05 -0.30
N VAL A 252 -23.19 3.52 -0.88
CA VAL A 252 -24.35 2.65 -1.18
C VAL A 252 -23.97 1.65 -2.29
N PRO A 253 -24.27 0.33 -2.16
CA PRO A 253 -23.81 -0.68 -3.10
C PRO A 253 -24.17 -0.47 -4.56
N SER A 254 -25.31 0.15 -4.88
CA SER A 254 -25.70 0.46 -6.26
C SER A 254 -24.80 1.54 -6.85
N LEU A 255 -24.55 2.61 -6.11
CA LEU A 255 -23.74 3.73 -6.55
C LEU A 255 -22.26 3.36 -6.60
N LEU A 256 -21.76 2.62 -5.60
CA LEU A 256 -20.41 2.05 -5.60
C LEU A 256 -20.12 1.17 -6.83
N ALA A 257 -21.15 0.64 -7.51
CA ALA A 257 -20.94 -0.26 -8.65
C ALA A 257 -20.52 0.49 -9.91
N GLU A 258 -20.74 1.80 -9.92
CA GLU A 258 -20.45 2.68 -11.04
C GLU A 258 -19.02 3.22 -11.02
N PHE A 259 -18.26 2.99 -9.94
CA PHE A 259 -16.96 3.61 -9.70
C PHE A 259 -15.86 2.58 -9.54
N ASP A 260 -14.69 2.87 -10.13
CA ASP A 260 -13.48 2.07 -9.98
C ASP A 260 -12.75 2.37 -8.67
N CYS A 261 -12.93 3.59 -8.15
CA CYS A 261 -12.34 4.09 -6.92
C CYS A 261 -13.22 5.17 -6.28
N VAL A 262 -13.27 5.17 -4.95
CA VAL A 262 -13.85 6.25 -4.13
C VAL A 262 -12.71 7.01 -3.46
N VAL A 263 -12.70 8.33 -3.62
CA VAL A 263 -11.80 9.23 -2.91
C VAL A 263 -12.51 9.77 -1.68
N ALA A 264 -12.05 9.35 -0.50
CA ALA A 264 -12.48 9.89 0.78
C ALA A 264 -11.56 11.03 1.23
N MET A 265 -12.13 12.04 1.88
CA MET A 265 -11.38 13.21 2.35
C MET A 265 -10.45 12.89 3.52
N TYR A 266 -10.82 11.92 4.37
CA TYR A 266 -10.02 11.51 5.52
C TYR A 266 -10.18 10.02 5.84
N HIS A 267 -9.26 9.52 6.65
CA HIS A 267 -9.11 8.10 6.99
C HIS A 267 -10.43 7.42 7.43
N ASP A 268 -11.06 7.94 8.47
CA ASP A 268 -12.25 7.32 9.06
C ASP A 268 -13.54 7.52 8.23
N GLN A 269 -13.49 8.31 7.15
CA GLN A 269 -14.63 8.46 6.24
C GLN A 269 -14.80 7.24 5.33
N GLY A 270 -13.70 6.62 4.90
CA GLY A 270 -13.73 5.55 3.90
C GLY A 270 -13.31 4.18 4.44
N LEU A 271 -12.37 4.13 5.38
CA LEU A 271 -11.81 2.85 5.82
C LEU A 271 -12.75 1.98 6.65
N PRO A 272 -13.68 2.50 7.48
CA PRO A 272 -14.64 1.65 8.18
C PRO A 272 -15.48 0.80 7.22
N VAL A 273 -15.97 1.39 6.12
CA VAL A 273 -16.74 0.67 5.09
C VAL A 273 -15.87 -0.38 4.41
N LEU A 274 -14.64 -0.02 4.02
CA LEU A 274 -13.73 -0.97 3.37
C LEU A 274 -13.35 -2.13 4.28
N LYS A 275 -13.07 -1.88 5.56
CA LYS A 275 -12.71 -2.91 6.54
C LYS A 275 -13.89 -3.85 6.80
N HIS A 276 -15.11 -3.30 6.87
CA HIS A 276 -16.33 -4.10 6.95
C HIS A 276 -16.50 -4.99 5.71
N ALA A 277 -16.34 -4.44 4.50
CA ALA A 277 -16.52 -5.17 3.25
C ALA A 277 -15.41 -6.20 2.95
N SER A 278 -14.19 -5.98 3.46
CA SER A 278 -13.02 -6.80 3.13
C SER A 278 -12.79 -8.00 4.05
N PHE A 279 -13.55 -8.15 5.13
CA PHE A 279 -13.43 -9.27 6.08
C PHE A 279 -11.98 -9.57 6.54
N GLY A 280 -11.17 -8.52 6.72
CA GLY A 280 -9.76 -8.65 7.13
C GLY A 280 -8.77 -8.91 5.99
N HIS A 281 -9.22 -8.99 4.74
CA HIS A 281 -8.39 -9.19 3.54
C HIS A 281 -8.00 -7.89 2.82
N GLY A 282 -8.22 -6.73 3.45
CA GLY A 282 -7.86 -5.44 2.87
C GLY A 282 -6.35 -5.28 2.71
N ILE A 283 -5.91 -4.80 1.55
CA ILE A 283 -4.51 -4.48 1.24
C ILE A 283 -4.31 -2.97 1.16
N ASN A 284 -3.13 -2.49 1.58
CA ASN A 284 -2.72 -1.12 1.37
C ASN A 284 -1.81 -1.03 0.14
N ILE A 285 -2.06 -0.06 -0.73
CA ILE A 285 -1.32 0.21 -1.95
C ILE A 285 -0.88 1.67 -1.94
N THR A 286 0.42 1.90 -2.15
CA THR A 286 0.97 3.24 -2.34
C THR A 286 0.94 3.58 -3.82
N LEU A 287 0.10 4.55 -4.19
CA LEU A 287 0.04 5.10 -5.55
C LEU A 287 1.03 6.26 -5.72
N GLY A 288 1.45 6.51 -6.95
CA GLY A 288 2.33 7.62 -7.32
C GLY A 288 3.84 7.37 -7.18
N LEU A 289 4.24 6.22 -6.61
CA LEU A 289 5.58 5.66 -6.80
C LEU A 289 5.68 5.14 -8.24
#